data_AF-A0A964VJ28-F1
#
_entry.id   AF-A0A964VJ28-F1
#
_cell.length_a   1.000
_cell.length_b   1.000
_cell.length_c   1.000
_cell.angle_alpha   90.00
_cell.angle_beta   90.00
_cell.angle_gamma   90.00
#
_symmetry.space_group_name_H-M   'P 1'
#
loop_
_entity.id
_entity.type
_entity.pdbx_description
1 polymer ?
#
loop_
_entity_poly.entity_id
_entity_poly.type
_entity_poly.pdbx_seq_one_letter_code
_entity_poly.pdbx_strand_id
1 'polypeptide(L)'
;MGQPDLCDPAWPRYLPDLALPPYRHLPGQTPHPHTHPLGHRFSLVGPELRLTDENWPTHRAYLAGVDLYNRAFWWEAHEAWEGPWRVSAPECRRHLQGLVQLAAALIKWHQGNQRGMEKLARSSRALLEVVAAEHPHHLGMDLASLLERVGAFFSAPPAPENTNANQLPLLRLGFGNV
;
A
#
# COMPACT_ATOMS: atom_id res chain seq x y z
N MET A 1 17.39 0.81 -18.17
CA MET A 1 17.71 1.51 -16.91
C MET A 1 16.76 0.99 -15.85
N GLY A 2 17.27 0.45 -14.74
CA GLY A 2 16.44 -0.02 -13.64
C GLY A 2 15.67 1.15 -13.02
N GLN A 3 14.46 0.91 -12.55
CA GLN A 3 13.74 1.89 -11.75
C GLN A 3 14.52 2.10 -10.45
N PRO A 4 14.83 3.35 -10.04
CA PRO A 4 15.57 3.59 -8.81
C PRO A 4 14.80 2.98 -7.64
N ASP A 5 15.49 2.22 -6.79
CA ASP A 5 14.87 1.67 -5.59
C ASP A 5 14.52 2.83 -4.66
N LEU A 6 13.23 2.97 -4.38
CA LEU A 6 12.70 4.07 -3.57
C LEU A 6 12.57 3.67 -2.10
N CYS A 7 13.05 2.49 -1.72
CA CYS A 7 12.92 1.97 -0.37
C CYS A 7 14.20 1.27 0.09
N ASP A 8 14.42 1.25 1.40
CA ASP A 8 15.53 0.53 2.02
C ASP A 8 15.35 -1.00 1.84
N PRO A 9 16.27 -1.71 1.15
CA PRO A 9 16.22 -3.15 1.00
C PRO A 9 16.26 -3.92 2.32
N ALA A 10 16.79 -3.30 3.39
CA ALA A 10 16.85 -3.86 4.74
C ALA A 10 15.49 -3.84 5.47
N TRP A 11 14.48 -3.13 4.92
CA TRP A 11 13.15 -3.13 5.52
C TRP A 11 12.56 -4.55 5.54
N PRO A 12 12.07 -5.03 6.71
CA PRO A 12 11.58 -6.39 6.86
C PRO A 12 10.38 -6.65 5.95
N ARG A 13 10.30 -7.88 5.46
CA ARG A 13 9.17 -8.38 4.68
C ARG A 13 8.29 -9.27 5.53
N TYR A 14 6.99 -9.06 5.43
CA TYR A 14 5.96 -9.82 6.11
C TYR A 14 5.58 -11.10 5.36
N LEU A 15 5.91 -11.19 4.07
CA LEU A 15 5.76 -12.41 3.28
C LEU A 15 7.04 -12.66 2.44
N PRO A 16 8.18 -12.99 3.09
CA PRO A 16 9.49 -13.02 2.43
C PRO A 16 9.60 -14.06 1.32
N ASP A 17 8.86 -15.17 1.40
CA ASP A 17 8.89 -16.25 0.40
C ASP A 17 8.25 -15.87 -0.94
N LEU A 18 7.48 -14.77 -0.97
CA LEU A 18 6.88 -14.28 -2.20
C LEU A 18 7.90 -13.41 -2.95
N ALA A 19 8.33 -13.82 -4.14
CA ALA A 19 9.17 -12.98 -4.99
C ALA A 19 8.46 -11.66 -5.36
N LEU A 20 9.21 -10.57 -5.47
CA LEU A 20 8.68 -9.30 -5.98
C LEU A 20 8.53 -9.35 -7.51
N PRO A 21 7.63 -8.55 -8.11
CA PRO A 21 7.58 -8.37 -9.55
C PRO A 21 8.92 -7.86 -10.10
N PRO A 22 9.27 -8.20 -11.36
CA PRO A 22 10.55 -7.81 -11.96
C PRO A 22 10.70 -6.29 -12.18
N TYR A 23 9.60 -5.54 -12.19
CA TYR A 23 9.56 -4.08 -12.21
C TYR A 23 8.26 -3.60 -11.58
N ARG A 24 8.22 -2.35 -11.09
CA ARG A 24 6.98 -1.73 -10.60
C ARG A 24 6.21 -1.11 -11.75
N HIS A 25 4.89 -1.26 -11.77
CA HIS A 25 4.08 -0.66 -12.80
C HIS A 25 3.95 0.85 -12.56
N LEU A 26 4.46 1.62 -13.51
CA LEU A 26 4.26 3.05 -13.64
C LEU A 26 3.30 3.30 -14.81
N PRO A 27 2.05 3.72 -14.55
CA PRO A 27 1.07 3.98 -15.60
C PRO A 27 1.60 4.99 -16.62
N GLY A 28 1.52 4.64 -17.91
CA GLY A 28 2.03 5.46 -19.02
C GLY A 28 3.53 5.34 -19.29
N GLN A 29 4.31 4.64 -18.47
CA GLN A 29 5.76 4.48 -18.65
C GLN A 29 6.21 3.04 -18.83
N THR A 30 5.51 2.08 -18.20
CA THR A 30 5.89 0.66 -18.23
C THR A 30 4.80 -0.20 -18.87
N PRO A 31 5.16 -1.37 -19.44
CA PRO A 31 4.18 -2.34 -19.90
C PRO A 31 3.14 -2.65 -18.82
N HIS A 32 1.86 -2.56 -19.18
CA HIS A 32 0.77 -2.86 -18.26
C HIS A 32 0.83 -4.34 -17.82
N PRO A 33 0.79 -4.66 -16.51
CA PRO A 33 1.07 -6.00 -16.01
C PRO A 33 0.19 -7.11 -16.58
N HIS A 34 -1.09 -6.83 -16.82
CA HIS A 34 -2.06 -7.85 -17.27
C HIS A 34 -2.42 -7.76 -18.75
N THR A 35 -2.36 -6.57 -19.35
CA THR A 35 -2.96 -6.32 -20.68
C THR A 35 -1.91 -6.09 -21.75
N HIS A 36 -0.65 -5.83 -21.38
CA HIS A 36 0.44 -5.71 -22.32
C HIS A 36 1.15 -7.06 -22.50
N PRO A 37 1.58 -7.46 -23.72
CA PRO A 37 2.30 -8.72 -23.95
C PRO A 37 3.57 -8.88 -23.11
N LEU A 38 4.28 -7.76 -22.87
CA LEU A 38 5.47 -7.67 -22.00
C LEU A 38 5.15 -7.38 -20.53
N GLY A 39 3.87 -7.42 -20.14
CA GLY A 39 3.45 -7.25 -18.76
C GLY A 39 3.98 -8.39 -17.88
N HIS A 40 4.39 -8.10 -16.65
CA HIS A 40 4.96 -9.12 -15.76
C HIS A 40 3.94 -10.16 -15.25
N ARG A 41 2.62 -9.97 -15.50
CA ARG A 41 1.53 -10.87 -15.08
C ARG A 41 1.61 -11.31 -13.62
N PHE A 42 2.23 -10.49 -12.78
CA PHE A 42 2.34 -10.77 -11.36
C PHE A 42 0.92 -10.71 -10.82
N SER A 43 0.47 -11.81 -10.25
CA SER A 43 -0.84 -11.86 -9.68
C SER A 43 -0.81 -12.76 -8.47
N LEU A 44 -1.30 -12.22 -7.37
CA LEU A 44 -1.58 -12.96 -6.15
C LEU A 44 -2.94 -13.59 -6.32
N VAL A 45 -3.09 -14.49 -7.30
CA VAL A 45 -4.35 -15.25 -7.49
C VAL A 45 -4.43 -16.33 -6.41
N GLY A 46 -4.60 -15.89 -5.17
CA GLY A 46 -5.24 -16.72 -4.15
C GLY A 46 -6.77 -16.62 -4.30
N PRO A 47 -7.55 -17.51 -3.66
CA PRO A 47 -8.99 -17.29 -3.53
C PRO A 47 -9.24 -15.87 -2.98
N GLU A 48 -10.34 -15.22 -3.38
CA GLU A 48 -10.85 -14.00 -2.74
C GLU A 48 -11.22 -14.32 -1.29
N LEU A 49 -10.21 -14.47 -0.45
CA LEU A 49 -10.34 -14.75 0.95
C LEU A 49 -10.72 -13.44 1.62
N ARG A 50 -11.76 -13.50 2.43
CA ARG A 50 -12.13 -12.41 3.32
C ARG A 50 -11.00 -12.17 4.31
N LEU A 51 -10.59 -10.92 4.44
CA LEU A 51 -9.72 -10.47 5.52
C LEU A 51 -10.54 -10.30 6.81
N THR A 52 -10.02 -10.81 7.91
CA THR A 52 -10.60 -10.68 9.26
C THR A 52 -9.50 -10.42 10.30
N ASP A 53 -9.90 -10.02 11.50
CA ASP A 53 -8.99 -9.84 12.63
C ASP A 53 -8.26 -11.13 13.03
N GLU A 54 -8.87 -12.29 12.82
CA GLU A 54 -8.26 -13.58 13.16
C GLU A 54 -7.25 -14.03 12.11
N ASN A 55 -7.48 -13.72 10.83
CA ASN A 55 -6.69 -14.29 9.74
C ASN A 55 -5.63 -13.34 9.17
N TRP A 56 -5.64 -12.04 9.49
CA TRP A 56 -4.67 -11.07 8.96
C TRP A 56 -3.20 -11.51 9.08
N PRO A 57 -2.73 -12.19 10.16
CA PRO A 57 -1.32 -12.56 10.31
C PRO A 57 -0.83 -13.59 9.30
N THR A 58 -1.77 -14.29 8.64
CA THR A 58 -1.46 -15.32 7.62
C THR A 58 -2.12 -15.00 6.28
N HIS A 59 -2.85 -13.88 6.19
CA HIS A 59 -3.60 -13.49 5.01
C HIS A 59 -2.66 -13.00 3.89
N ARG A 60 -2.26 -13.93 3.01
CA ARG A 60 -1.20 -13.71 2.01
C ARG A 60 -1.38 -12.43 1.18
N ALA A 61 -2.59 -12.16 0.68
CA ALA A 61 -2.83 -10.96 -0.14
C ALA A 61 -2.64 -9.65 0.65
N TYR A 62 -2.96 -9.67 1.94
CA TYR A 62 -2.80 -8.51 2.82
C TYR A 62 -1.31 -8.24 3.07
N LEU A 63 -0.58 -9.27 3.54
CA LEU A 63 0.86 -9.21 3.82
C LEU A 63 1.67 -8.89 2.56
N ALA A 64 1.32 -9.48 1.42
CA ALA A 64 1.97 -9.20 0.15
C ALA A 64 1.75 -7.75 -0.30
N GLY A 65 0.53 -7.22 -0.17
CA GLY A 65 0.27 -5.81 -0.48
C GLY A 65 1.06 -4.86 0.42
N VAL A 66 1.24 -5.20 1.70
CA VAL A 66 2.09 -4.44 2.63
C VAL A 66 3.55 -4.44 2.18
N ASP A 67 4.09 -5.61 1.80
CA ASP A 67 5.46 -5.73 1.26
C ASP A 67 5.64 -4.94 -0.03
N LEU A 68 4.70 -5.06 -0.97
CA LEU A 68 4.72 -4.36 -2.26
C LEU A 68 4.67 -2.84 -2.03
N TYR A 69 3.77 -2.37 -1.16
CA TYR A 69 3.66 -0.96 -0.80
C TYR A 69 4.97 -0.43 -0.24
N ASN A 70 5.55 -1.16 0.72
CA ASN A 70 6.81 -0.79 1.38
C ASN A 70 8.03 -0.87 0.46
N ARG A 71 7.87 -1.40 -0.76
CA ARG A 71 8.89 -1.42 -1.82
C ARG A 71 8.54 -0.52 -3.01
N ALA A 72 7.56 0.38 -2.84
CA ALA A 72 7.06 1.29 -3.87
C ALA A 72 6.42 0.63 -5.10
N PHE A 73 6.00 -0.64 -4.99
CA PHE A 73 5.13 -1.33 -5.95
C PHE A 73 3.67 -0.97 -5.64
N TRP A 74 3.34 0.33 -5.63
CA TRP A 74 2.05 0.82 -5.15
C TRP A 74 0.87 0.37 -6.02
N TRP A 75 1.10 0.18 -7.32
CA TRP A 75 0.07 -0.34 -8.21
C TRP A 75 -0.20 -1.81 -7.90
N GLU A 76 0.83 -2.62 -7.70
CA GLU A 76 0.68 -4.04 -7.38
C GLU A 76 0.13 -4.24 -5.96
N ALA A 77 0.47 -3.35 -5.01
CA ALA A 77 -0.12 -3.34 -3.68
C ALA A 77 -1.62 -3.07 -3.74
N HIS A 78 -2.04 -2.10 -4.57
CA HIS A 78 -3.46 -1.84 -4.85
C HIS A 78 -4.17 -3.10 -5.36
N GLU A 79 -3.62 -3.76 -6.38
CA GLU A 79 -4.21 -4.98 -6.95
C GLU A 79 -4.28 -6.10 -5.90
N ALA A 80 -3.24 -6.27 -5.08
CA ALA A 80 -3.18 -7.29 -4.03
C ALA A 80 -4.34 -7.16 -3.03
N TRP A 81 -4.77 -5.93 -2.74
CA TRP A 81 -5.85 -5.67 -1.78
C TRP A 81 -7.25 -5.66 -2.40
N GLU A 82 -7.38 -5.63 -3.74
CA GLU A 82 -8.68 -5.46 -4.40
C GLU A 82 -9.63 -6.64 -4.14
N GLY A 83 -9.16 -7.88 -4.27
CA GLY A 83 -9.95 -9.08 -4.00
C GLY A 83 -10.51 -9.11 -2.57
N PRO A 84 -9.66 -9.07 -1.53
CA PRO A 84 -10.11 -9.03 -0.14
C PRO A 84 -11.01 -7.84 0.16
N TRP A 85 -10.75 -6.67 -0.43
CA TRP A 85 -11.58 -5.48 -0.27
C TRP A 85 -13.03 -5.73 -0.69
N ARG A 86 -13.26 -6.41 -1.83
CA ARG A 86 -14.60 -6.70 -2.34
C ARG A 86 -15.44 -7.61 -1.43
N VAL A 87 -14.81 -8.58 -0.77
CA VAL A 87 -15.50 -9.68 -0.05
C VAL A 87 -15.50 -9.55 1.47
N SER A 88 -14.73 -8.60 2.03
CA SER A 88 -14.58 -8.46 3.48
C SER A 88 -15.72 -7.68 4.15
N ALA A 89 -15.83 -7.86 5.47
CA ALA A 89 -16.79 -7.13 6.30
C ALA A 89 -16.55 -5.61 6.23
N PRO A 90 -17.57 -4.77 6.52
CA PRO A 90 -17.50 -3.31 6.31
C PRO A 90 -16.27 -2.63 6.91
N GLU A 91 -15.82 -3.06 8.09
CA GLU A 91 -14.65 -2.50 8.77
C GLU A 91 -13.33 -2.83 8.05
N CYS A 92 -13.01 -4.11 7.86
CA CYS A 92 -11.82 -4.54 7.10
C CYS A 92 -11.85 -3.98 5.66
N ARG A 93 -13.03 -3.90 5.06
CA ARG A 93 -13.24 -3.27 3.74
C ARG A 93 -12.84 -1.78 3.77
N ARG A 94 -13.23 -1.04 4.80
CA ARG A 94 -12.88 0.38 4.96
C ARG A 94 -11.38 0.55 5.18
N HIS A 95 -10.76 -0.28 6.01
CA HIS A 95 -9.31 -0.31 6.19
C HIS A 95 -8.60 -0.52 4.85
N LEU A 96 -8.97 -1.57 4.11
CA LEU A 96 -8.38 -1.88 2.81
C LEU A 96 -8.61 -0.76 1.79
N GLN A 97 -9.80 -0.17 1.75
CA GLN A 97 -10.08 0.98 0.88
C GLN A 97 -9.18 2.17 1.21
N GLY A 98 -8.92 2.41 2.49
CA GLY A 98 -7.98 3.42 2.96
C GLY A 98 -6.56 3.18 2.44
N LEU A 99 -6.06 1.94 2.55
CA LEU A 99 -4.73 1.56 2.03
C LEU A 99 -4.65 1.62 0.50
N VAL A 100 -5.68 1.14 -0.20
CA VAL A 100 -5.82 1.25 -1.66
C VAL A 100 -5.71 2.70 -2.13
N GLN A 101 -6.44 3.60 -1.48
CA GLN A 101 -6.38 5.02 -1.83
C GLN A 101 -5.04 5.67 -1.45
N LEU A 102 -4.40 5.21 -0.38
CA LEU A 102 -3.06 5.67 0.01
C LEU A 102 -2.02 5.30 -1.06
N ALA A 103 -2.05 4.04 -1.53
CA ALA A 103 -1.19 3.59 -2.63
C ALA A 103 -1.45 4.39 -3.91
N ALA A 104 -2.72 4.63 -4.26
CA ALA A 104 -3.07 5.47 -5.40
C ALA A 104 -2.60 6.93 -5.24
N ALA A 105 -2.64 7.49 -4.02
CA ALA A 105 -2.11 8.82 -3.73
C ALA A 105 -0.60 8.89 -3.98
N LEU A 106 0.16 7.86 -3.60
CA LEU A 106 1.61 7.78 -3.86
C LEU A 106 1.94 7.62 -5.35
N ILE A 107 1.11 6.90 -6.12
CA ILE A 107 1.24 6.88 -7.59
C ILE A 107 1.06 8.30 -8.16
N LYS A 108 0.05 9.05 -7.69
CA LYS A 108 -0.19 10.43 -8.15
C LYS A 108 0.92 11.39 -7.72
N TRP A 109 1.44 11.23 -6.51
CA TRP A 109 2.62 11.95 -6.03
C TRP A 109 3.82 11.71 -6.95
N HIS A 110 4.12 10.45 -7.28
CA HIS A 110 5.22 10.10 -8.17
C HIS A 110 5.04 10.61 -9.60
N GLN A 111 3.79 10.76 -10.06
CA GLN A 111 3.45 11.35 -11.36
C GLN A 111 3.50 12.88 -11.38
N GLY A 112 3.78 13.55 -10.25
CA GLY A 112 3.69 15.01 -10.13
C GLY A 112 2.24 15.54 -10.21
N ASN A 113 1.23 14.67 -10.10
CA ASN A 113 -0.17 15.07 -10.14
C ASN A 113 -0.66 15.47 -8.75
N GLN A 114 -0.36 16.72 -8.38
CA GLN A 114 -0.65 17.25 -7.04
C GLN A 114 -2.14 17.18 -6.67
N ARG A 115 -3.05 17.62 -7.56
CA ARG A 115 -4.50 17.60 -7.28
C ARG A 115 -5.02 16.18 -7.05
N GLY A 116 -4.58 15.22 -7.87
CA GLY A 116 -4.96 13.82 -7.73
C GLY A 116 -4.43 13.20 -6.45
N MET A 117 -3.18 13.52 -6.10
CA MET A 117 -2.54 13.11 -4.86
C MET A 117 -3.29 13.63 -3.63
N GLU A 118 -3.56 14.94 -3.55
CA GLU A 118 -4.25 15.57 -2.41
C GLU A 118 -5.66 14.99 -2.21
N LYS A 119 -6.41 14.78 -3.30
CA LYS A 119 -7.75 14.19 -3.25
C LYS A 119 -7.72 12.79 -2.63
N LEU A 120 -6.81 11.94 -3.11
CA LEU A 120 -6.71 10.54 -2.66
C LEU A 120 -6.13 10.44 -1.25
N ALA A 121 -5.12 11.25 -0.92
CA ALA A 121 -4.55 11.29 0.43
C ALA A 121 -5.59 11.70 1.48
N ARG A 122 -6.40 12.73 1.19
CA ARG A 122 -7.49 13.16 2.08
C ARG A 122 -8.54 12.07 2.27
N SER A 123 -8.95 11.43 1.18
CA SER A 123 -9.97 10.38 1.21
C SER A 123 -9.48 9.11 1.93
N SER A 124 -8.23 8.72 1.69
CA SER A 124 -7.56 7.63 2.42
C SER A 124 -7.51 7.91 3.92
N ARG A 125 -7.05 9.11 4.30
CA ARG A 125 -7.00 9.56 5.69
C ARG A 125 -8.37 9.49 6.37
N ALA A 126 -9.42 10.03 5.74
CA ALA A 126 -10.76 10.00 6.30
C ALA A 126 -11.30 8.58 6.52
N LEU A 127 -11.00 7.64 5.62
CA LEU A 127 -11.38 6.24 5.78
C LEU A 127 -10.66 5.58 6.96
N LEU A 128 -9.35 5.80 7.07
CA LEU A 128 -8.52 5.22 8.13
C LEU A 128 -8.80 5.86 9.50
N GLU A 129 -9.12 7.15 9.56
CA GLU A 129 -9.54 7.83 10.81
C GLU A 129 -10.82 7.25 11.39
N VAL A 130 -11.79 6.89 10.55
CA VAL A 130 -13.03 6.22 11.02
C VAL A 130 -12.72 4.86 11.63
N VAL A 131 -11.84 4.07 11.00
CA VAL A 131 -11.42 2.77 11.55
C VAL A 131 -10.65 2.98 12.85
N ALA A 132 -9.70 3.92 12.88
CA ALA A 132 -8.86 4.18 14.04
C ALA A 132 -9.64 4.70 15.26
N ALA A 133 -10.76 5.38 15.06
CA ALA A 133 -11.62 5.87 16.13
C ALA A 133 -12.24 4.73 16.96
N GLU A 134 -12.52 3.59 16.33
CA GLU A 134 -13.08 2.39 16.97
C GLU A 134 -11.96 1.38 17.32
N HIS A 135 -10.97 1.24 16.44
CA HIS A 135 -9.88 0.27 16.51
C HIS A 135 -8.52 0.93 16.23
N PRO A 136 -7.88 1.58 17.23
CA PRO A 136 -6.58 2.23 17.05
C PRO A 136 -5.48 1.29 16.52
N HIS A 137 -5.59 0.01 16.86
CA HIS A 137 -4.83 -1.09 16.28
C HIS A 137 -5.80 -2.01 15.54
N HIS A 138 -5.64 -2.14 14.22
CA HIS A 138 -6.53 -2.98 13.40
C HIS A 138 -5.71 -3.71 12.34
N LEU A 139 -5.96 -5.01 12.16
CA LEU A 139 -5.23 -5.88 11.22
C LEU A 139 -3.70 -5.83 11.40
N GLY A 140 -3.25 -5.77 12.67
CA GLY A 140 -1.83 -5.71 13.02
C GLY A 140 -1.19 -4.33 12.86
N MET A 141 -1.94 -3.31 12.46
CA MET A 141 -1.41 -1.98 12.18
C MET A 141 -1.82 -0.98 13.27
N ASP A 142 -0.84 -0.24 13.81
CA ASP A 142 -1.10 0.97 14.58
C ASP A 142 -1.51 2.10 13.60
N LEU A 143 -2.81 2.37 13.55
CA LEU A 143 -3.40 3.32 12.62
C LEU A 143 -3.12 4.77 13.04
N ALA A 144 -3.02 5.05 14.34
CA ALA A 144 -2.68 6.39 14.81
C ALA A 144 -1.28 6.79 14.34
N SER A 145 -0.29 5.91 14.57
CA SER A 145 1.07 6.11 14.10
C SER A 145 1.15 6.16 12.57
N LEU A 146 0.35 5.38 11.83
CA LEU A 146 0.29 5.48 10.37
C LEU A 146 -0.23 6.86 9.93
N LEU A 147 -1.34 7.32 10.50
CA LEU A 147 -1.98 8.58 10.15
C LEU A 147 -1.04 9.77 10.38
N GLU A 148 -0.24 9.75 11.46
CA GLU A 148 0.81 10.75 11.69
C GLU A 148 1.86 10.75 10.58
N ARG A 149 2.38 9.57 10.19
CA ARG A 149 3.37 9.45 9.10
C ARG A 149 2.80 9.93 7.76
N VAL A 150 1.56 9.56 7.45
CA VAL A 150 0.84 9.99 6.24
C VAL A 150 0.67 11.50 6.24
N GLY A 151 0.24 12.08 7.36
CA GLY A 151 0.08 13.53 7.51
C GLY A 151 1.41 14.27 7.32
N ALA A 152 2.48 13.82 7.97
CA ALA A 152 3.82 14.39 7.85
C ALA A 152 4.33 14.33 6.40
N PHE A 153 4.16 13.19 5.73
CA PHE A 153 4.61 13.02 4.34
C PHE A 153 3.90 13.97 3.37
N PHE A 154 2.57 14.04 3.40
CA PHE A 154 1.82 14.87 2.45
C PHE A 154 1.78 16.36 2.80
N SER A 155 2.22 16.74 4.00
CA SER A 155 2.33 18.14 4.43
C SER A 155 3.74 18.70 4.23
N ALA A 156 4.73 17.85 3.92
CA ALA A 156 6.09 18.30 3.61
C ALA A 156 6.08 19.11 2.30
N PRO A 157 6.82 20.24 2.23
CA PRO A 157 6.99 20.95 0.97
C PRO A 157 7.63 20.02 -0.07
N PRO A 158 7.27 20.14 -1.36
CA PRO A 158 7.91 19.34 -2.41
C PRO A 158 9.41 19.62 -2.36
N ALA A 159 10.21 18.61 -2.02
CA ALA A 159 11.65 18.77 -1.96
C ALA A 159 12.16 19.13 -3.38
N PRO A 160 13.09 20.09 -3.51
CA PRO A 160 13.69 20.41 -4.80
C PRO A 160 14.43 19.17 -5.33
N GLU A 161 13.90 18.59 -6.41
CA GLU A 161 14.47 17.59 -7.34
C GLU A 161 15.11 16.29 -6.78
N ASN A 162 15.24 16.11 -5.47
CA ASN A 162 15.85 14.94 -4.82
C ASN A 162 15.06 14.51 -3.57
N THR A 163 13.76 14.24 -3.72
CA THR A 163 12.97 13.68 -2.61
C THR A 163 13.50 12.28 -2.27
N ASN A 164 14.23 12.18 -1.16
CA ASN A 164 14.74 10.92 -0.65
C ASN A 164 13.56 9.99 -0.29
N ALA A 165 13.63 8.78 -0.83
CA ALA A 165 12.97 7.54 -0.41
C ALA A 165 12.69 7.40 1.11
N ASN A 166 13.56 7.97 1.95
CA ASN A 166 13.57 7.82 3.41
C ASN A 166 12.39 8.45 4.18
N GLN A 167 11.39 9.02 3.50
CA GLN A 167 10.24 9.64 4.16
C GLN A 167 8.89 9.01 3.80
N LEU A 168 8.86 7.93 3.00
CA LEU A 168 7.59 7.28 2.66
C LEU A 168 6.84 6.84 3.92
N PRO A 169 5.50 6.96 3.95
CA PRO A 169 4.69 6.53 5.09
C PRO A 169 4.58 5.00 5.11
N LEU A 170 5.68 4.32 5.43
CA LEU A 170 5.79 2.86 5.44
C LEU A 170 4.78 2.24 6.41
N LEU A 171 4.22 1.12 5.97
CA LEU A 171 3.28 0.30 6.73
C LEU A 171 4.07 -0.60 7.68
N ARG A 172 3.63 -0.62 8.94
CA ARG A 172 4.25 -1.40 10.01
C ARG A 172 3.18 -2.32 10.59
N LEU A 173 3.40 -3.62 10.48
CA LEU A 173 2.59 -4.64 11.15
C LEU A 173 3.32 -5.10 12.42
N GLY A 174 2.59 -5.12 13.52
CA GLY A 174 2.98 -5.74 14.78
C GLY A 174 2.25 -7.06 14.97
N PHE A 175 3.01 -8.15 15.14
CA PHE A 175 2.49 -9.44 15.56
C PHE A 175 2.46 -9.47 17.09
N GLY A 176 1.58 -8.66 17.69
CA GLY A 176 1.31 -8.73 19.13
C GLY A 176 0.49 -9.99 19.43
N ASN A 177 0.79 -10.67 20.54
CA ASN A 177 -0.10 -11.70 21.07
C ASN A 177 -1.43 -11.03 21.42
N VAL A 178 -2.51 -11.60 20.89
CA VAL A 178 -3.91 -11.28 21.20
C VAL A 178 -4.12 -11.10 22.71
#